data_AF-A0AAD0JF05-F1
#
_entry.id   AF-A0AAD0JF05-F1
#
_cell.length_a   1.000
_cell.length_b   1.000
_cell.length_c   1.000
_cell.angle_alpha   90.00
_cell.angle_beta   90.00
_cell.angle_gamma   90.00
#
_symmetry.space_group_name_H-M   'P 1'
#
loop_
_entity.id
_entity.type
_entity.pdbx_description
1 polymer ?
#
loop_
_entity_poly.entity_id
_entity_poly.type
_entity_poly.pdbx_seq_one_letter_code
_entity_poly.pdbx_strand_id
1 'polypeptide(L)'
;MGLLRAAPLLIAILTLVTGCSTLRAHRDPWCGHLAAFANSAQVETAQSIELVTDWAEWSKWCVDHGTEAGRQFCRWLIPNTSTEYASANIRRALACLDPTALHAGRWRSTPVYLTGKVRVYGAPMIDEDVMVTVEYADGIEGQRPSMKIQAERDPPL
;
A
#
# COMPACT_ATOMS: atom_id res chain seq x y z
N MET A 1 -43.36 5.20 51.93
CA MET A 1 -43.38 5.71 50.55
C MET A 1 -42.04 6.35 50.26
N GLY A 2 -41.16 5.69 49.50
CA GLY A 2 -39.83 6.25 49.27
C GLY A 2 -38.95 5.37 48.39
N LEU A 3 -38.76 5.83 47.15
CA LEU A 3 -37.47 5.81 46.43
C LEU A 3 -36.79 4.47 46.16
N LEU A 4 -37.45 3.48 45.57
CA LEU A 4 -36.77 2.25 45.12
C LEU A 4 -37.35 1.69 43.82
N ARG A 5 -37.56 2.48 42.76
CA ARG A 5 -38.00 1.92 41.45
C ARG A 5 -37.44 2.53 40.17
N ALA A 6 -36.56 3.54 40.22
CA ALA A 6 -36.12 4.23 38.99
C ALA A 6 -34.62 4.06 38.64
N ALA A 7 -33.88 3.18 39.33
CA ALA A 7 -32.44 3.05 39.13
C ALA A 7 -31.97 2.21 37.93
N PRO A 8 -32.66 1.16 37.43
CA PRO A 8 -32.05 0.30 36.42
C PRO A 8 -32.17 0.86 35.00
N LEU A 9 -33.05 1.83 34.75
CA LEU A 9 -33.28 2.38 33.41
C LEU A 9 -32.23 3.41 32.97
N LEU A 10 -31.59 4.10 33.92
CA LEU A 10 -30.60 5.15 33.62
C LEU A 10 -29.24 4.58 33.19
N ILE A 11 -28.91 3.35 33.59
CA ILE A 11 -27.63 2.71 33.25
C ILE A 11 -27.65 2.17 31.80
N ALA A 12 -28.81 1.75 31.28
CA ALA A 12 -28.93 1.21 29.92
C ALA A 12 -28.81 2.30 28.82
N ILE A 13 -29.10 3.56 29.13
CA ILE A 13 -29.03 4.66 28.15
C ILE A 13 -27.59 5.18 27.99
N LEU A 14 -26.75 5.10 29.03
CA LEU A 14 -25.36 5.54 28.97
C LEU A 14 -24.45 4.61 28.16
N THR A 15 -24.80 3.34 27.99
CA THR A 15 -24.00 2.36 27.22
C THR A 15 -24.19 2.46 25.69
N LEU A 16 -25.18 3.21 25.20
CA LEU A 16 -25.43 3.37 23.77
C LEU A 16 -24.60 4.49 23.12
N VAL A 17 -24.02 5.41 23.91
CA VAL A 17 -23.30 6.59 23.37
C VAL A 17 -21.79 6.32 23.19
N THR A 18 -21.25 5.24 23.73
CA THR A 18 -19.82 4.87 23.58
C THR A 18 -19.54 3.94 22.39
N GLY A 19 -20.56 3.53 21.64
CA GLY A 19 -20.47 2.49 20.60
C GLY A 19 -20.02 2.94 19.21
N CYS A 20 -19.77 4.24 18.98
CA CYS A 20 -19.28 4.74 17.69
C CYS A 20 -17.78 5.05 17.71
N SER A 21 -16.97 4.20 18.36
CA SER A 21 -15.58 4.04 17.90
C SER A 21 -15.64 3.20 16.63
N THR A 22 -16.04 3.84 15.52
CA THR A 22 -15.69 3.31 14.21
C THR A 22 -14.17 3.20 14.24
N LEU A 23 -13.69 1.97 14.36
CA LEU A 23 -12.32 1.59 14.16
C LEU A 23 -12.01 1.96 12.71
N ARG A 24 -11.72 3.24 12.44
CA ARG A 24 -11.01 3.64 11.25
C ARG A 24 -9.64 3.02 11.46
N ALA A 25 -9.51 1.73 11.12
CA ALA A 25 -8.22 1.12 10.88
C ALA A 25 -7.49 2.15 10.02
N HIS A 26 -6.49 2.79 10.60
CA HIS A 26 -5.79 3.90 9.98
C HIS A 26 -5.29 3.34 8.66
N ARG A 27 -5.97 3.65 7.54
CA ARG A 27 -5.55 3.17 6.23
C ARG A 27 -4.14 3.69 6.06
N ASP A 28 -3.19 2.78 5.86
CA ASP A 28 -1.79 3.14 5.64
C ASP A 28 -1.79 4.18 4.50
N PRO A 29 -1.26 5.40 4.71
CA PRO A 29 -1.23 6.45 3.68
C PRO A 29 -0.63 5.95 2.37
N TRP A 30 0.26 4.96 2.44
CA TRP A 30 0.80 4.26 1.30
C TRP A 30 -0.26 3.75 0.34
N CYS A 31 -1.30 3.10 0.87
CA CYS A 31 -2.33 2.50 0.04
C CYS A 31 -3.15 3.57 -0.69
N GLY A 32 -3.38 4.72 -0.05
CA GLY A 32 -4.08 5.85 -0.67
C GLY A 32 -3.27 6.48 -1.81
N HIS A 33 -1.98 6.70 -1.61
CA HIS A 33 -1.10 7.24 -2.66
C HIS A 33 -0.88 6.24 -3.81
N LEU A 34 -0.75 4.94 -3.50
CA LEU A 34 -0.67 3.88 -4.50
C LEU A 34 -1.95 3.82 -5.34
N ALA A 35 -3.12 3.88 -4.71
CA ALA A 35 -4.39 3.87 -5.42
C ALA A 35 -4.59 5.13 -6.28
N ALA A 36 -4.25 6.30 -5.75
CA ALA A 36 -4.32 7.55 -6.52
C ALA A 36 -3.40 7.53 -7.74
N PHE A 37 -2.18 6.99 -7.60
CA PHE A 37 -1.29 6.73 -8.73
C PHE A 37 -1.92 5.74 -9.71
N ALA A 38 -2.41 4.58 -9.25
CA ALA A 38 -2.94 3.56 -10.14
C ALA A 38 -4.16 4.05 -10.93
N ASN A 39 -5.11 4.69 -10.26
CA ASN A 39 -6.36 5.15 -10.87
C ASN A 39 -6.17 6.31 -11.86
N SER A 40 -5.02 6.99 -11.88
CA SER A 40 -4.75 7.99 -12.91
C SER A 40 -4.37 7.36 -14.26
N ALA A 41 -4.29 6.02 -14.36
CA ALA A 41 -3.94 5.33 -15.59
C ALA A 41 -5.02 5.61 -16.64
N GLN A 42 -4.60 5.92 -17.85
CA GLN A 42 -5.51 6.10 -18.97
C GLN A 42 -5.60 4.81 -19.76
N VAL A 43 -6.73 4.61 -20.43
CA VAL A 43 -6.94 3.47 -21.33
C VAL A 43 -5.80 3.44 -22.36
N GLU A 44 -5.26 2.23 -22.62
CA GLU A 44 -4.14 1.98 -23.54
C GLU A 44 -2.80 2.64 -23.18
N THR A 45 -2.72 3.42 -22.09
CA THR A 45 -1.50 4.09 -21.66
C THR A 45 -1.09 3.61 -20.27
N ALA A 46 -0.22 2.60 -20.25
CA ALA A 46 0.42 2.17 -19.01
C ALA A 46 1.26 3.30 -18.42
N GLN A 47 1.24 3.43 -17.09
CA GLN A 47 2.14 4.29 -16.35
C GLN A 47 2.89 3.46 -15.31
N SER A 48 4.11 3.87 -14.98
CA SER A 48 4.91 3.16 -14.00
C SER A 48 5.77 4.10 -13.17
N ILE A 49 6.15 3.62 -11.99
CA ILE A 49 7.26 4.16 -11.20
C ILE A 49 8.22 3.03 -10.84
N GLU A 50 9.47 3.37 -10.54
CA GLU A 50 10.44 2.42 -10.00
C GLU A 50 11.20 3.04 -8.84
N LEU A 51 11.03 2.49 -7.63
CA LEU A 51 11.88 2.81 -6.49
C LEU A 51 13.12 1.92 -6.54
N VAL A 52 14.30 2.53 -6.53
CA VAL A 52 15.58 1.84 -6.48
C VAL A 52 16.35 2.29 -5.25
N THR A 53 17.00 1.34 -4.59
CA THR A 53 17.86 1.59 -3.43
C THR A 53 19.31 1.25 -3.79
N ASP A 54 20.25 2.11 -3.38
CA ASP A 54 21.68 1.85 -3.46
C ASP A 54 22.26 1.87 -2.04
N TRP A 55 22.55 0.68 -1.52
CA TRP A 55 23.14 0.54 -0.19
C TRP A 55 24.63 0.90 -0.14
N ALA A 56 25.35 0.82 -1.26
CA ALA A 56 26.76 1.22 -1.31
C ALA A 56 26.90 2.73 -1.12
N GLU A 57 25.94 3.50 -1.66
CA GLU A 57 25.89 4.96 -1.52
C GLU A 57 24.92 5.46 -0.43
N TRP A 58 24.26 4.53 0.28
CA TRP A 58 23.20 4.82 1.25
C TRP A 58 22.12 5.77 0.70
N SER A 59 21.73 5.56 -0.56
CA SER A 59 20.83 6.43 -1.30
C SER A 59 19.64 5.65 -1.86
N LYS A 60 18.62 6.38 -2.31
CA LYS A 60 17.48 5.84 -3.06
C LYS A 60 16.93 6.90 -3.98
N TRP A 61 16.35 6.46 -5.08
CA TRP A 61 15.68 7.34 -6.04
C TRP A 61 14.44 6.65 -6.60
N CYS A 62 13.59 7.46 -7.23
CA CYS A 62 12.35 6.99 -7.83
C CYS A 62 12.29 7.51 -9.26
N VAL A 63 12.14 6.59 -10.21
CA VAL A 63 11.98 6.90 -11.63
C VAL A 63 10.48 7.03 -11.90
N ASP A 64 10.04 8.20 -12.38
CA ASP A 64 8.60 8.51 -12.60
C ASP A 64 8.11 8.28 -14.05
N HIS A 65 9.03 7.93 -14.94
CA HIS A 65 8.79 7.67 -16.36
C HIS A 65 8.02 8.79 -17.09
N GLY A 66 8.13 10.05 -16.64
CA GLY A 66 7.60 11.22 -17.33
C GLY A 66 6.12 11.52 -17.07
N THR A 67 5.43 10.72 -16.26
CA THR A 67 4.01 10.94 -15.95
C THR A 67 3.83 11.90 -14.77
N GLU A 68 2.76 12.71 -14.78
CA GLU A 68 2.48 13.62 -13.65
C GLU A 68 2.14 12.86 -12.37
N ALA A 69 1.32 11.82 -12.48
CA ALA A 69 1.01 10.97 -11.33
C ALA A 69 2.25 10.23 -10.81
N GLY A 70 3.12 9.73 -11.70
CA GLY A 70 4.41 9.15 -11.32
C GLY A 70 5.28 10.14 -10.57
N ARG A 71 5.39 11.40 -11.03
CA ARG A 71 6.16 12.46 -10.35
C ARG A 71 5.61 12.73 -8.95
N GLN A 72 4.29 12.87 -8.82
CA GLN A 72 3.64 13.12 -7.54
C GLN A 72 3.85 11.95 -6.59
N PHE A 73 3.69 10.72 -7.07
CA PHE A 73 3.88 9.54 -6.24
C PHE A 73 5.34 9.37 -5.84
N CYS A 74 6.29 9.47 -6.76
CA CYS A 74 7.73 9.43 -6.47
C CYS A 74 8.15 10.49 -5.44
N ARG A 75 7.67 11.74 -5.57
CA ARG A 75 7.94 12.82 -4.61
C ARG A 75 7.48 12.46 -3.21
N TRP A 76 6.33 11.80 -3.09
CA TRP A 76 5.84 11.33 -1.79
C TRP A 76 6.60 10.10 -1.30
N LEU A 77 6.94 9.18 -2.20
CA LEU A 77 7.50 7.87 -1.90
C LEU A 77 8.92 7.96 -1.32
N ILE A 78 9.74 8.88 -1.82
CA ILE A 78 11.13 9.05 -1.35
C ILE A 78 11.22 9.34 0.15
N PRO A 79 10.56 10.37 0.73
CA PRO A 79 10.65 10.61 2.17
C PRO A 79 9.88 9.57 3.02
N ASN A 80 8.95 8.82 2.44
CA ASN A 80 8.05 7.90 3.16
C ASN A 80 8.44 6.40 3.03
N THR A 81 9.62 6.11 2.51
CA THR A 81 10.18 4.75 2.41
C THR A 81 11.43 4.58 3.26
N SER A 82 11.84 3.33 3.49
CA SER A 82 13.15 3.04 4.09
C SER A 82 14.22 2.83 3.01
N THR A 83 15.40 3.41 3.21
CA THR A 83 16.62 3.04 2.46
C THR A 83 17.21 1.75 3.03
N GLU A 84 17.24 1.62 4.36
CA GLU A 84 17.80 0.48 5.09
C GLU A 84 17.02 -0.83 4.86
N TYR A 85 15.69 -0.73 4.72
CA TYR A 85 14.80 -1.88 4.63
C TYR A 85 13.98 -1.86 3.33
N ALA A 86 14.63 -2.12 2.19
CA ALA A 86 13.96 -2.18 0.88
C ALA A 86 12.80 -3.19 0.85
N SER A 87 12.97 -4.39 1.43
CA SER A 87 11.89 -5.37 1.60
C SER A 87 10.67 -4.87 2.38
N ALA A 88 10.82 -3.88 3.27
CA ALA A 88 9.68 -3.29 3.96
C ALA A 88 8.82 -2.45 2.99
N ASN A 89 9.44 -1.75 2.04
CA ASN A 89 8.73 -1.01 1.00
C ASN A 89 7.93 -1.97 0.09
N ILE A 90 8.56 -3.09 -0.30
CA ILE A 90 7.94 -4.16 -1.11
C ILE A 90 6.73 -4.76 -0.37
N ARG A 91 6.91 -5.18 0.89
CA ARG A 91 5.83 -5.72 1.72
C ARG A 91 4.67 -4.75 1.85
N ARG A 92 4.95 -3.46 2.05
CA ARG A 92 3.91 -2.43 2.18
C ARG A 92 3.11 -2.24 0.90
N ALA A 93 3.78 -2.19 -0.26
CA ALA A 93 3.10 -2.10 -1.55
C ALA A 93 2.20 -3.33 -1.81
N LEU A 94 2.71 -4.54 -1.61
CA LEU A 94 1.95 -5.77 -1.84
C LEU A 94 0.78 -5.91 -0.86
N ALA A 95 0.95 -5.51 0.41
CA ALA A 95 -0.14 -5.55 1.40
C ALA A 95 -1.27 -4.55 1.09
N CYS A 96 -0.99 -3.45 0.37
CA CYS A 96 -2.04 -2.55 -0.09
C CYS A 96 -2.86 -3.13 -1.25
N LEU A 97 -2.24 -3.96 -2.09
CA LEU A 97 -2.89 -4.54 -3.27
C LEU A 97 -3.65 -5.82 -2.92
N ASP A 98 -3.01 -6.74 -2.19
CA ASP A 98 -3.61 -7.97 -1.70
C ASP A 98 -3.26 -8.17 -0.22
N PRO A 99 -4.09 -7.64 0.70
CA PRO A 99 -3.83 -7.74 2.14
C PRO A 99 -3.94 -9.17 2.68
N THR A 100 -4.49 -10.11 1.90
CA THR A 100 -4.65 -11.51 2.32
C THR A 100 -3.47 -12.39 1.91
N ALA A 101 -2.74 -12.00 0.86
CA ALA A 101 -1.59 -12.71 0.39
C ALA A 101 -0.29 -12.34 1.15
N LEU A 102 0.60 -13.33 1.28
CA LEU A 102 1.88 -13.21 1.97
C LEU A 102 3.05 -13.30 0.99
N HIS A 103 2.99 -12.50 -0.08
CA HIS A 103 3.96 -12.56 -1.19
C HIS A 103 5.43 -12.37 -0.78
N ALA A 104 5.71 -11.65 0.31
CA ALA A 104 7.06 -11.33 0.76
C ALA A 104 7.36 -11.78 2.21
N GLY A 105 6.68 -12.86 2.65
CA GLY A 105 6.87 -13.50 3.96
C GLY A 105 6.16 -12.80 5.12
N ARG A 106 6.29 -13.37 6.33
CA ARG A 106 5.77 -12.82 7.60
C ARG A 106 6.91 -12.20 8.42
N TRP A 107 6.57 -11.32 9.37
CA TRP A 107 7.52 -10.64 10.26
C TRP A 107 8.51 -11.53 11.03
N ARG A 108 8.18 -12.81 11.27
CA ARG A 108 9.04 -13.76 12.01
C ARG A 108 9.91 -14.64 11.10
N SER A 109 9.77 -14.52 9.79
CA SER A 109 10.50 -15.28 8.78
C SER A 109 10.78 -14.34 7.61
N THR A 110 11.86 -13.58 7.71
CA THR A 110 12.30 -12.68 6.64
C THR A 110 13.12 -13.50 5.65
N PRO A 111 12.70 -13.59 4.38
CA PRO A 111 13.50 -14.27 3.37
C PRO A 111 14.83 -13.54 3.15
N VAL A 112 15.88 -14.31 2.88
CA VAL A 112 17.24 -13.79 2.63
C VAL A 112 17.29 -12.94 1.35
N TYR A 113 16.49 -13.32 0.35
CA TYR A 113 16.26 -12.56 -0.86
C TYR A 113 14.77 -12.62 -1.25
N LEU A 114 14.29 -11.60 -1.96
CA LEU A 114 12.93 -11.48 -2.47
C LEU A 114 12.98 -11.15 -3.95
N THR A 115 12.21 -11.85 -4.77
CA THR A 115 11.94 -11.40 -6.14
C THR A 115 10.61 -11.94 -6.63
N GLY A 116 9.97 -11.20 -7.53
CA GLY A 116 8.75 -11.63 -8.17
C GLY A 116 8.12 -10.56 -9.03
N LYS A 117 7.09 -10.97 -9.75
CA LYS A 117 6.22 -10.11 -10.55
C LYS A 117 4.78 -10.50 -10.28
N VAL A 118 4.03 -9.64 -9.59
CA VAL A 118 2.66 -9.89 -9.14
C VAL A 118 1.71 -8.98 -9.89
N ARG A 119 0.63 -9.52 -10.43
CA ARG A 119 -0.47 -8.79 -11.06
C ARG A 119 -1.69 -8.87 -10.16
N VAL A 120 -2.33 -7.73 -9.90
CA VAL A 120 -3.51 -7.63 -9.03
C VAL A 120 -4.60 -6.86 -9.74
N TYR A 121 -5.82 -7.41 -9.68
CA TYR A 121 -7.07 -6.81 -10.13
C TYR A 121 -7.98 -6.58 -8.93
N GLY A 122 -8.84 -5.56 -8.98
CA GLY A 122 -9.83 -5.31 -7.93
C GLY A 122 -9.20 -5.05 -6.54
N ALA A 123 -8.01 -4.46 -6.50
CA ALA A 123 -7.35 -4.12 -5.26
C ALA A 123 -8.14 -3.04 -4.47
N PRO A 124 -8.06 -3.01 -3.14
CA PRO A 124 -8.77 -2.00 -2.35
C PRO A 124 -8.44 -0.57 -2.78
N MET A 125 -9.48 0.26 -3.01
CA MET A 125 -9.40 1.66 -3.47
C MET A 125 -8.94 1.85 -4.93
N ILE A 126 -8.66 0.78 -5.65
CA ILE A 126 -8.30 0.81 -7.07
C ILE A 126 -9.56 0.51 -7.88
N ASP A 127 -9.75 1.23 -8.99
CA ASP A 127 -10.90 1.01 -9.86
C ASP A 127 -10.88 -0.43 -10.42
N GLU A 128 -12.06 -1.03 -10.65
CA GLU A 128 -12.18 -2.44 -11.05
C GLU A 128 -11.55 -2.75 -12.42
N ASP A 129 -11.47 -1.74 -13.29
CA ASP A 129 -10.85 -1.77 -14.61
C ASP A 129 -9.36 -1.40 -14.59
N VAL A 130 -8.76 -1.20 -13.40
CA VAL A 130 -7.33 -0.91 -13.27
C VAL A 130 -6.59 -2.13 -12.73
N MET A 131 -5.63 -2.61 -13.51
CA MET A 131 -4.68 -3.62 -13.11
C MET A 131 -3.39 -2.97 -12.59
N VAL A 132 -2.88 -3.48 -11.47
CA VAL A 132 -1.55 -3.11 -10.96
C VAL A 132 -0.60 -4.29 -11.03
N THR A 133 0.58 -4.06 -11.61
CA THR A 133 1.70 -4.99 -11.62
C THR A 133 2.82 -4.47 -10.71
N VAL A 134 3.30 -5.30 -9.79
CA VAL A 134 4.48 -5.00 -8.96
C VAL A 134 5.58 -6.00 -9.27
N GLU A 135 6.70 -5.51 -9.79
CA GLU A 135 7.92 -6.27 -10.04
C GLU A 135 9.00 -5.82 -9.05
N TYR A 136 9.65 -6.76 -8.38
CA TYR A 136 10.58 -6.42 -7.29
C TYR A 136 11.76 -7.37 -7.17
N ALA A 137 12.82 -6.86 -6.57
CA ALA A 137 14.02 -7.59 -6.18
C ALA A 137 14.63 -6.99 -4.91
N ASP A 138 15.09 -7.82 -3.97
CA ASP A 138 15.84 -7.44 -2.78
C ASP A 138 16.75 -8.59 -2.34
N GLY A 139 17.94 -8.29 -1.81
CA GLY A 139 18.88 -9.29 -1.28
C GLY A 139 19.55 -10.21 -2.31
N ILE A 140 19.50 -9.87 -3.61
CA ILE A 140 20.17 -10.64 -4.68
C ILE A 140 21.57 -10.07 -4.92
N GLU A 141 22.58 -10.93 -4.89
CA GLU A 141 23.98 -10.54 -5.14
C GLU A 141 24.15 -9.90 -6.53
N GLY A 142 24.85 -8.77 -6.59
CA GLY A 142 25.09 -8.03 -7.83
C GLY A 142 23.89 -7.24 -8.35
N GLN A 143 22.74 -7.26 -7.67
CA GLN A 143 21.53 -6.54 -8.06
C GLN A 143 21.12 -5.53 -6.97
N ARG A 144 20.85 -4.29 -7.37
CA ARG A 144 20.29 -3.28 -6.46
C ARG A 144 18.84 -3.64 -6.11
N PRO A 145 18.40 -3.44 -4.86
CA PRO A 145 16.99 -3.58 -4.54
C PRO A 145 16.12 -2.62 -5.36
N SER A 146 15.05 -3.15 -5.93
CA SER A 146 14.11 -2.37 -6.72
C SER A 146 12.67 -2.82 -6.52
N MET A 147 11.76 -1.88 -6.74
CA MET A 147 10.32 -2.11 -6.77
C MET A 147 9.71 -1.23 -7.86
N LYS A 148 9.32 -1.86 -8.96
CA LYS A 148 8.57 -1.24 -10.04
C LYS A 148 7.08 -1.49 -9.84
N ILE A 149 6.31 -0.41 -9.89
CA ILE A 149 4.84 -0.45 -9.84
C ILE A 149 4.35 0.08 -11.18
N GLN A 150 3.54 -0.72 -11.88
CA GLN A 150 2.94 -0.38 -13.16
C GLN A 150 1.43 -0.48 -13.05
N ALA A 151 0.71 0.50 -13.57
CA ALA A 151 -0.74 0.55 -13.61
C ALA A 151 -1.23 0.68 -15.05
N GLU A 152 -2.22 -0.13 -15.40
CA GLU A 152 -2.86 -0.20 -16.71
C GLU A 152 -4.37 -0.18 -16.52
N ARG A 153 -5.06 0.62 -17.33
CA ARG A 153 -6.53 0.66 -17.36
C ARG A 153 -7.02 -0.14 -18.58
N ASP A 154 -7.84 -1.14 -18.32
CA ASP A 154 -8.50 -1.93 -19.34
C ASP A 154 -9.54 -1.05 -20.07
N PRO A 155 -9.75 -1.26 -21.39
CA PRO A 155 -10.81 -0.58 -22.11
C PRO A 155 -12.19 -1.02 -21.57
N PRO A 156 -13.20 -0.13 -21.60
CA PRO A 156 -14.56 -0.52 -21.27
C PRO A 156 -15.04 -1.64 -22.22
N LEU A 157 -15.74 -2.62 -21.65
CA LEU A 157 -16.34 -3.76 -22.36
C LEU A 157 -17.44 -3.33 -23.36
#